data_AF-A0A352Y4I3-F1
#
_entry.id   AF-A0A352Y4I3-F1
#
_cell.length_a   1.000
_cell.length_b   1.000
_cell.length_c   1.000
_cell.angle_alpha   90.00
_cell.angle_beta   90.00
_cell.angle_gamma   90.00
#
_symmetry.space_group_name_H-M   'P 1'
#
loop_
_entity.id
_entity.type
_entity.pdbx_description
1 polymer ?
#
loop_
_entity_poly.entity_id
_entity_poly.type
_entity_poly.pdbx_seq_one_letter_code
_entity_poly.pdbx_strand_id
1 'polypeptide(L)'
;MPKQDTRSLPEFTRSDSHLSELLNYLHQIADLQVLGAIAEWDQNTAMPGGAAEIRGFQVAALQGVLHELWTNPRLASLLNELSERVQQAPFSDADRGLLREVL
;
A
#
# COMPACT_ATOMS: atom_id res chain seq x y z
N MET A 1 -19.29 -31.77 -0.15
CA MET A 1 -19.17 -30.30 -0.09
C MET A 1 -17.68 -29.98 0.04
N PRO A 2 -17.08 -29.16 -0.84
CA PRO A 2 -15.70 -28.74 -0.65
C PRO A 2 -15.64 -27.95 0.67
N LYS A 3 -14.74 -28.37 1.56
CA LYS A 3 -14.44 -27.64 2.80
C LYS A 3 -13.89 -26.30 2.37
N GLN A 4 -14.53 -25.21 2.81
CA GLN A 4 -14.02 -23.86 2.56
C GLN A 4 -12.61 -23.79 3.12
N ASP A 5 -11.66 -23.58 2.21
CA ASP A 5 -10.28 -23.27 2.55
C ASP A 5 -10.32 -21.98 3.35
N THR A 6 -9.99 -22.06 4.65
CA THR A 6 -9.76 -20.90 5.50
C THR A 6 -8.84 -19.97 4.74
N ARG A 7 -9.28 -18.74 4.41
CA ARG A 7 -8.44 -17.70 3.81
C ARG A 7 -7.26 -17.43 4.72
N SER A 8 -6.19 -18.20 4.56
CA SER A 8 -4.92 -17.94 5.20
C SER A 8 -4.46 -16.58 4.68
N LEU A 9 -4.09 -15.68 5.59
CA LEU A 9 -3.44 -14.45 5.17
C LEU A 9 -2.19 -14.81 4.37
N PRO A 10 -1.87 -14.04 3.31
CA PRO A 10 -0.63 -14.23 2.60
C PRO A 10 0.55 -14.15 3.57
N GLU A 11 1.39 -15.20 3.58
CA GLU A 11 2.62 -15.22 4.37
C GLU A 11 3.73 -14.51 3.61
N PHE A 12 4.28 -13.44 4.20
CA PHE A 12 5.37 -12.68 3.62
C PHE A 12 6.69 -12.97 4.35
N THR A 13 7.79 -13.01 3.61
CA THR A 13 9.14 -13.34 4.14
C THR A 13 9.78 -12.16 4.89
N ARG A 14 9.17 -11.73 6.01
CA ARG A 14 9.60 -10.57 6.81
C ARG A 14 11.02 -10.65 7.38
N SER A 15 11.65 -11.82 7.33
CA SER A 15 13.05 -12.01 7.71
C SER A 15 14.03 -11.37 6.72
N ASP A 16 13.64 -11.16 5.45
CA ASP A 16 14.45 -10.41 4.50
C ASP A 16 14.26 -8.90 4.71
N SER A 17 15.36 -8.17 4.83
CA SER A 17 15.31 -6.74 5.17
C SER A 17 14.71 -5.87 4.06
N HIS A 18 14.90 -6.23 2.79
CA HIS A 18 14.44 -5.43 1.64
C HIS A 18 12.95 -5.63 1.44
N LEU A 19 12.48 -6.87 1.56
CA LEU A 19 11.05 -7.16 1.54
C LEU A 19 10.35 -6.53 2.74
N SER A 20 10.95 -6.59 3.93
CA SER A 20 10.40 -5.93 5.13
C SER A 20 10.31 -4.41 4.93
N GLU A 21 11.31 -3.79 4.31
CA GLU A 21 11.28 -2.38 3.90
C GLU A 21 10.11 -2.09 2.94
N LEU A 22 9.93 -2.92 1.91
CA LEU A 22 8.85 -2.75 0.92
C LEU A 22 7.48 -2.87 1.59
N LEU A 23 7.28 -3.87 2.44
CA LEU A 23 6.03 -4.07 3.18
C LEU A 23 5.69 -2.85 4.04
N ASN A 24 6.67 -2.31 4.77
CA ASN A 24 6.46 -1.12 5.59
C ASN A 24 6.13 0.11 4.72
N TYR A 25 6.80 0.24 3.58
CA TYR A 25 6.54 1.31 2.61
C TYR A 25 5.09 1.25 2.08
N LEU A 26 4.65 0.06 1.67
CA LEU A 26 3.31 -0.14 1.13
C LEU A 26 2.22 -0.06 2.21
N HIS A 27 2.51 -0.47 3.44
CA HIS A 27 1.59 -0.25 4.56
C HIS A 27 1.33 1.24 4.79
N GLN A 28 2.38 2.08 4.77
CA GLN A 28 2.21 3.52 4.91
C GLN A 28 1.31 4.11 3.81
N ILE A 29 1.53 3.69 2.56
CA ILE A 29 0.69 4.10 1.44
C ILE A 29 -0.76 3.65 1.65
N ALA A 30 -0.98 2.38 2.02
CA ALA A 30 -2.30 1.82 2.24
C ALA A 30 -3.06 2.57 3.35
N ASP A 31 -2.40 2.87 4.46
CA ASP A 31 -2.99 3.62 5.58
C ASP A 31 -3.42 5.03 5.14
N LEU A 32 -2.59 5.72 4.35
CA LEU A 32 -2.92 7.04 3.80
C LEU A 32 -4.07 6.97 2.77
N GLN A 33 -4.11 5.93 1.94
CA GLN A 33 -5.23 5.71 1.01
C GLN A 33 -6.55 5.46 1.75
N VAL A 34 -6.52 4.63 2.80
CA VAL A 34 -7.70 4.37 3.65
C VAL A 34 -8.14 5.65 4.34
N LEU A 35 -7.22 6.47 4.85
CA LEU A 35 -7.55 7.78 5.42
C LEU A 35 -8.24 8.69 4.38
N GLY A 36 -7.77 8.68 3.14
CA GLY A 36 -8.39 9.39 2.03
C GLY A 36 -9.82 8.91 1.76
N ALA A 37 -10.03 7.60 1.74
CA ALA A 37 -11.36 7.00 1.56
C ALA A 37 -12.32 7.36 2.71
N ILE A 38 -11.84 7.41 3.95
CA ILE A 38 -12.63 7.87 5.11
C ILE A 38 -13.00 9.36 4.95
N ALA A 39 -12.06 10.19 4.52
CA ALA A 39 -12.32 11.61 4.27
C ALA A 39 -13.33 11.82 3.13
N GLU A 40 -13.28 11.01 2.09
CA GLU A 40 -14.26 11.05 1.01
C GLU A 40 -15.65 10.60 1.49
N TRP A 41 -15.72 9.50 2.25
CA TRP A 41 -16.97 9.06 2.84
C TRP A 41 -17.59 10.14 3.74
N ASP A 42 -16.80 10.75 4.61
CA ASP A 42 -17.25 11.82 5.50
C ASP A 42 -17.76 13.03 4.70
N GLN A 43 -17.04 13.43 3.64
CA GLN A 43 -17.43 14.53 2.75
C GLN A 43 -18.82 14.32 2.15
N ASN A 44 -19.15 13.08 1.80
CA ASN A 44 -20.41 12.72 1.13
C ASN A 44 -21.57 12.44 2.09
N THR A 45 -21.31 12.22 3.39
CA THR A 45 -22.33 11.69 4.32
C THR A 45 -22.55 12.53 5.56
N ALA A 46 -21.50 13.10 6.14
CA ALA A 46 -21.54 13.72 7.47
C ALA A 46 -20.97 15.15 7.52
N MET A 47 -20.16 15.53 6.54
CA MET A 47 -19.47 16.82 6.52
C MET A 47 -20.49 17.99 6.49
N PRO A 48 -20.37 18.98 7.38
CA PRO A 48 -21.28 20.11 7.43
C PRO A 48 -21.13 21.01 6.19
N GLY A 49 -22.21 21.72 5.85
CA GLY A 49 -22.18 22.74 4.80
C GLY A 49 -21.14 23.82 5.09
N GLY A 50 -20.47 24.30 4.04
CA GLY A 50 -19.43 25.33 4.13
C GLY A 50 -18.01 24.79 4.39
N ALA A 51 -17.83 23.50 4.69
CA ALA A 51 -16.51 22.90 4.92
C ALA A 51 -15.80 22.42 3.64
N ALA A 52 -16.41 22.54 2.46
CA ALA A 52 -15.93 21.96 1.20
C ALA A 52 -14.53 22.46 0.80
N GLU A 53 -14.24 23.74 0.99
CA GLU A 53 -12.93 24.32 0.64
C GLU A 53 -11.80 23.74 1.51
N ILE A 54 -12.01 23.69 2.82
CA ILE A 54 -11.03 23.11 3.77
C ILE A 54 -10.82 21.62 3.48
N ARG A 55 -11.89 20.87 3.21
CA ARG A 55 -11.80 19.45 2.81
C ARG A 55 -11.01 19.29 1.51
N GLY A 56 -11.21 20.19 0.54
CA GLY A 56 -10.43 20.22 -0.70
C GLY A 56 -8.93 20.34 -0.43
N PHE A 57 -8.51 21.24 0.45
CA PHE A 57 -7.10 21.37 0.82
C PHE A 57 -6.54 20.13 1.53
N GLN A 58 -7.32 19.52 2.43
CA GLN A 58 -6.92 18.29 3.13
C GLN A 58 -6.70 17.12 2.16
N VAL A 59 -7.62 16.92 1.23
CA VAL A 59 -7.51 15.88 0.20
C VAL A 59 -6.33 16.17 -0.72
N ALA A 60 -6.16 17.42 -1.17
CA ALA A 60 -5.04 17.79 -2.03
C ALA A 60 -3.68 17.53 -1.37
N ALA A 61 -3.52 17.90 -0.09
CA ALA A 61 -2.29 17.63 0.66
C ALA A 61 -2.03 16.13 0.79
N LEU A 62 -3.04 15.34 1.14
CA LEU A 62 -2.93 13.88 1.25
C LEU A 62 -2.54 13.22 -0.08
N GLN A 63 -3.18 13.63 -1.18
CA GLN A 63 -2.86 13.12 -2.51
C GLN A 63 -1.44 13.52 -2.96
N GLY A 64 -0.97 14.71 -2.58
CA GLY A 64 0.42 15.13 -2.79
C GLY A 64 1.42 14.19 -2.13
N VAL A 65 1.22 13.88 -0.84
CA VAL A 65 2.07 12.92 -0.10
C VAL A 65 2.01 11.52 -0.71
N LEU A 66 0.82 11.03 -1.06
CA LEU A 66 0.67 9.74 -1.73
C LEU A 66 1.42 9.70 -3.06
N HIS A 67 1.33 10.76 -3.86
CA HIS A 67 2.06 10.88 -5.12
C HIS A 67 3.58 10.86 -4.91
N GLU A 68 4.10 11.60 -3.93
CA GLU A 68 5.52 11.60 -3.58
C GLU A 68 6.02 10.22 -3.15
N LEU A 69 5.23 9.45 -2.38
CA LEU A 69 5.58 8.09 -1.99
C LEU A 69 5.62 7.15 -3.19
N TRP A 70 4.61 7.18 -4.05
CA TRP A 70 4.55 6.34 -5.26
C TRP A 70 5.63 6.67 -6.28
N THR A 71 6.08 7.92 -6.32
CA THR A 71 7.12 8.39 -7.27
C THR A 71 8.52 8.43 -6.66
N ASN A 72 8.67 7.96 -5.42
CA ASN A 72 9.95 8.01 -4.73
C ASN A 72 10.99 7.11 -5.42
N PRO A 73 12.18 7.63 -5.80
CA PRO A 73 13.23 6.81 -6.43
C PRO A 73 13.65 5.61 -5.60
N ARG A 74 13.54 5.66 -4.26
CA ARG A 74 13.85 4.52 -3.38
C ARG A 74 12.89 3.36 -3.62
N LEU A 75 11.60 3.63 -3.86
CA LEU A 75 10.63 2.58 -4.17
C LEU A 75 11.05 1.83 -5.45
N ALA A 76 11.37 2.56 -6.52
CA ALA A 76 11.84 1.96 -7.77
C ALA A 76 13.14 1.14 -7.57
N SER A 77 14.12 1.67 -6.84
CA SER A 77 15.35 0.93 -6.52
C SER A 77 15.07 -0.33 -5.71
N LEU A 78 14.18 -0.27 -4.73
CA LEU A 78 13.81 -1.40 -3.88
C LEU A 78 13.11 -2.51 -4.67
N LEU A 79 12.20 -2.15 -5.57
CA LEU A 79 11.53 -3.10 -6.47
C LEU A 79 12.54 -3.80 -7.38
N ASN A 80 13.49 -3.05 -7.95
CA ASN A 80 14.57 -3.62 -8.77
C ASN A 80 15.49 -4.56 -7.99
N GLU A 81 15.86 -4.18 -6.76
CA GLU A 81 16.66 -5.02 -5.86
C GLU A 81 15.94 -6.34 -5.51
N LEU A 82 14.62 -6.33 -5.44
CA LEU A 82 13.79 -7.49 -5.10
C LEU A 82 13.45 -8.40 -6.28
N SER A 83 13.36 -7.88 -7.52
CA SER A 83 12.95 -8.63 -8.73
C SER A 83 13.60 -10.01 -8.90
N GLU A 84 14.92 -10.08 -8.75
CA GLU A 84 15.66 -11.35 -8.87
C GLU A 84 15.68 -12.14 -7.55
N ARG A 85 15.66 -11.45 -6.40
CA ARG A 85 15.76 -12.09 -5.09
C ARG A 85 14.53 -12.95 -4.79
N VAL A 86 13.33 -12.44 -5.06
CA VAL A 86 12.07 -13.13 -4.73
C VAL A 86 11.83 -14.40 -5.57
N GLN A 87 12.63 -14.64 -6.59
CA GLN A 87 12.59 -15.87 -7.40
C GLN A 87 13.26 -17.06 -6.72
N GLN A 88 14.07 -16.81 -5.68
CA GLN A 88 14.85 -17.83 -5.00
C GLN A 88 14.24 -18.17 -3.64
N ALA A 89 14.51 -19.36 -3.11
CA ALA A 89 14.19 -19.65 -1.72
C ALA A 89 14.96 -18.68 -0.80
N PRO A 90 14.37 -18.17 0.30
CA PRO A 90 13.15 -18.66 0.95
C PRO A 90 11.85 -17.87 0.65
N PHE A 91 11.78 -17.07 -0.43
CA PHE A 91 10.63 -16.19 -0.68
C PHE A 91 9.34 -16.93 -1.07
N SER A 92 8.21 -16.42 -0.58
CA SER A 92 6.88 -17.01 -0.77
C SER A 92 6.24 -16.61 -2.10
N ASP A 93 5.14 -17.28 -2.48
CA ASP A 93 4.31 -16.86 -3.62
C ASP A 93 3.66 -15.49 -3.40
N ALA A 94 3.38 -15.14 -2.14
CA ALA A 94 2.83 -13.84 -1.80
C ALA A 94 3.84 -12.71 -2.04
N ASP A 95 5.13 -12.94 -1.73
CA ASP A 95 6.20 -11.96 -2.00
C ASP A 95 6.31 -11.68 -3.51
N ARG A 96 6.30 -12.73 -4.34
CA ARG A 96 6.29 -12.62 -5.80
C ARG A 96 5.02 -11.96 -6.33
N GLY A 97 3.87 -12.26 -5.74
CA GLY A 97 2.59 -11.64 -6.06
C GLY A 97 2.60 -10.14 -5.79
N LEU A 98 3.03 -9.76 -4.59
CA LEU A 98 3.15 -8.36 -4.18
C LEU A 98 4.04 -7.57 -5.15
N LEU A 99 5.19 -8.13 -5.54
CA LEU A 99 6.09 -7.43 -6.45
C LEU A 99 5.46 -7.19 -7.83
N ARG A 100 4.64 -8.13 -8.35
CA ARG A 100 3.94 -7.95 -9.62
C ARG A 100 2.82 -6.92 -9.57
N GLU A 101 2.17 -6.73 -8.43
CA GLU A 101 1.12 -5.72 -8.28
C GLU A 101 1.68 -4.29 -8.19
N VAL A 102 2.94 -4.17 -7.78
CA VAL A 102 3.59 -2.87 -7.51
C VAL A 102 4.49 -2.41 -8.66
N LEU A 103 4.94 -3.34 -9.52
CA LEU A 103 5.66 -3.08 -10.77
C LEU A 103 4.72 -2.64 -11.90
#